data_AF-A0A5M9JAN7-F1
#
_entry.id   AF-A0A5M9JAN7-F1
#
_cell.length_a   1.000
_cell.length_b   1.000
_cell.length_c   1.000
_cell.angle_alpha   90.00
_cell.angle_beta   90.00
_cell.angle_gamma   90.00
#
_symmetry.space_group_name_H-M   'P 1'
#
loop_
_entity.id
_entity.type
_entity.pdbx_description
1 polymer ?
#
loop_
_entity_poly.entity_id
_entity_poly.type
_entity_poly.pdbx_seq_one_letter_code
_entity_poly.pdbx_strand_id
1 'polypeptide(L)'
;MDLESVLNRLKIQCYLHRLIDSGFDTWDAVKDIAEVDMQELEMRLGHRRKLQREIATSRGWPLNSPLEETPVCRCGQKKEEQKQGRVTNLTDTGDQRFVHTNDIGIPFRHRQ
;
A
#
# COMPACT_ATOMS: atom_id res chain seq x y z
N MET A 1 20.53 7.49 -7.08
CA MET A 1 19.99 7.27 -5.72
C MET A 1 21.06 6.50 -4.98
N ASP A 2 21.51 6.97 -3.82
CA ASP A 2 22.52 6.28 -3.02
C ASP A 2 21.89 5.19 -2.15
N LEU A 3 22.47 3.99 -2.17
CA LEU A 3 21.97 2.82 -1.44
C LEU A 3 21.88 3.10 0.06
N GLU A 4 22.95 3.64 0.66
CA GLU A 4 23.02 3.97 2.08
C GLU A 4 21.91 4.94 2.52
N SER A 5 21.63 5.97 1.71
CA SER A 5 20.58 6.95 1.99
C SER A 5 19.19 6.31 2.01
N VAL A 6 18.93 5.37 1.10
CA VAL A 6 17.65 4.64 1.04
C VAL A 6 17.50 3.71 2.26
N LEU A 7 18.53 2.94 2.59
CA LEU A 7 18.49 2.04 3.74
C LEU A 7 18.37 2.81 5.08
N ASN A 8 19.02 3.97 5.21
CA ASN A 8 18.90 4.83 6.38
C ASN A 8 17.49 5.42 6.53
N ARG A 9 16.84 5.81 5.42
CA ARG A 9 15.44 6.27 5.43
C ARG A 9 14.49 5.16 5.91
N LEU A 10 14.73 3.93 5.48
CA LEU A 10 13.94 2.76 5.88
C LEU A 10 14.28 2.20 7.27
N LYS A 11 15.34 2.74 7.92
CA LYS A 11 15.88 2.28 9.20
C LYS A 11 16.34 0.81 9.17
N ILE A 12 16.93 0.39 8.06
CA ILE A 12 17.49 -0.96 7.84
C ILE A 12 18.95 -0.92 7.40
N GLN A 13 19.67 0.17 7.68
CA GLN A 13 21.10 0.30 7.31
C GLN A 13 22.01 -0.77 7.93
N CYS A 14 21.55 -1.49 8.97
CA CYS A 14 22.29 -2.59 9.57
C CYS A 14 22.63 -3.72 8.58
N TYR A 15 21.91 -3.82 7.47
CA TYR A 15 22.17 -4.82 6.41
C TYR A 15 23.10 -4.31 5.31
N LEU A 16 23.53 -3.04 5.34
CA LEU A 16 24.37 -2.44 4.28
C LEU A 16 25.66 -3.24 4.06
N HIS A 17 26.39 -3.57 5.12
CA HIS A 17 27.61 -4.37 5.02
C HIS A 17 27.34 -5.74 4.39
N ARG A 18 26.27 -6.42 4.82
CA ARG A 18 25.94 -7.76 4.30
C ARG A 18 25.51 -7.72 2.83
N LEU A 19 24.84 -6.64 2.41
CA LEU A 19 24.49 -6.40 1.02
C LEU A 19 25.76 -6.22 0.17
N ILE A 20 26.70 -5.37 0.63
CA ILE A 20 27.97 -5.14 -0.07
C ILE A 20 28.79 -6.44 -0.16
N ASP A 21 28.88 -7.21 0.93
CA ASP A 21 29.59 -8.50 0.96
C ASP A 21 29.00 -9.52 -0.02
N SER A 22 27.69 -9.45 -0.27
CA SER A 22 26.98 -10.27 -1.25
C SER A 22 27.08 -9.74 -2.69
N GLY A 23 27.73 -8.60 -2.92
CA GLY A 23 27.87 -7.95 -4.23
C GLY A 23 26.78 -6.94 -4.59
N PHE A 24 25.91 -6.57 -3.65
CA PHE A 24 24.89 -5.54 -3.80
C PHE A 24 25.37 -4.20 -3.24
N ASP A 25 26.33 -3.58 -3.92
CA ASP A 25 26.96 -2.31 -3.54
C ASP A 25 26.21 -1.06 -4.03
N THR A 26 25.33 -1.22 -5.01
CA THR A 26 24.58 -0.13 -5.64
C THR A 26 23.07 -0.28 -5.46
N TRP A 27 22.35 0.85 -5.48
CA TRP A 27 20.89 0.85 -5.48
C TRP A 27 20.30 0.11 -6.68
N ASP A 28 20.99 0.12 -7.82
CA ASP A 28 20.54 -0.58 -9.02
C ASP A 28 20.57 -2.10 -8.83
N ALA A 29 21.68 -2.65 -8.33
CA ALA A 29 21.80 -4.06 -7.98
C ALA A 29 20.77 -4.47 -6.91
N VAL A 30 20.55 -3.65 -5.88
CA VAL A 30 19.56 -3.93 -4.82
C VAL A 30 18.13 -3.92 -5.36
N LYS A 31 17.80 -3.15 -6.40
CA LYS A 31 16.46 -3.23 -7.01
C LYS A 31 16.19 -4.60 -7.62
N ASP A 32 17.23 -5.34 -8.03
CA ASP A 32 17.11 -6.65 -8.69
C ASP A 32 17.39 -7.83 -7.75
N ILE A 33 17.57 -7.56 -6.45
CA ILE A 33 17.76 -8.61 -5.43
C ILE A 33 16.56 -9.55 -5.38
N ALA A 34 16.82 -10.87 -5.35
CA ALA A 34 15.76 -11.85 -5.22
C ALA A 34 15.32 -12.00 -3.75
N GLU A 35 14.12 -12.53 -3.53
CA GLU A 35 13.66 -12.80 -2.16
C GLU A 35 14.54 -13.85 -1.47
N VAL A 36 15.07 -14.82 -2.22
CA VAL A 36 15.98 -15.84 -1.69
C VAL A 36 17.26 -15.22 -1.13
N ASP A 37 17.84 -14.23 -1.82
CA ASP A 37 19.04 -13.52 -1.36
C ASP A 37 18.73 -12.74 -0.06
N MET A 38 17.57 -12.08 0.01
CA MET A 38 17.13 -11.41 1.25
C MET A 38 16.91 -12.39 2.42
N GLN A 39 16.56 -13.66 2.14
CA GLN A 39 16.44 -14.70 3.16
C GLN A 39 17.82 -15.21 3.60
N GLU A 40 18.77 -15.36 2.69
CA GLU A 40 20.17 -15.73 2.98
C GLU A 40 20.88 -14.65 3.82
N LEU A 41 20.53 -13.38 3.60
CA LEU A 41 20.97 -12.25 4.44
C LEU A 41 20.29 -12.20 5.82
N GLU A 42 19.44 -13.18 6.15
CA GLU A 42 18.68 -13.30 7.39
C GLU A 42 17.83 -12.05 7.69
N MET A 43 17.36 -11.35 6.65
CA MET A 43 16.51 -10.19 6.83
C MET A 43 15.15 -10.60 7.38
N ARG A 44 14.68 -9.89 8.41
CA ARG A 44 13.34 -10.08 8.95
C ARG A 44 12.27 -9.78 7.90
N LEU A 45 11.17 -10.53 7.90
CA LEU A 45 10.06 -10.38 6.92
C LEU A 45 9.53 -8.93 6.82
N GLY A 46 9.41 -8.24 7.96
CA GLY A 46 8.97 -6.84 7.98
C GLY A 46 9.95 -5.89 7.26
N HIS A 47 11.26 -6.17 7.34
CA HIS A 47 12.27 -5.38 6.64
C HIS A 47 12.26 -5.66 5.14
N ARG A 48 12.09 -6.93 4.76
CA ARG A 48 11.94 -7.33 3.34
C ARG A 48 10.76 -6.62 2.69
N ARG A 49 9.59 -6.60 3.34
CA ARG A 49 8.40 -5.89 2.84
C ARG A 49 8.63 -4.38 2.68
N LYS A 50 9.34 -3.75 3.62
CA LYS A 50 9.70 -2.32 3.52
C LYS A 50 10.63 -2.05 2.34
N LEU A 51 11.66 -2.87 2.17
CA LEU A 51 12.60 -2.74 1.06
C LEU A 51 11.91 -2.98 -0.29
N GLN A 52 11.12 -4.05 -0.40
CA GLN A 52 10.32 -4.34 -1.60
C GLN A 52 9.35 -3.20 -1.93
N ARG A 53 8.70 -2.60 -0.93
CA ARG A 53 7.81 -1.44 -1.13
C ARG A 53 8.57 -0.21 -1.64
N GLU A 54 9.76 0.05 -1.12
CA GLU A 54 10.62 1.13 -1.60
C GLU A 54 11.10 0.87 -3.03
N ILE A 55 11.51 -0.36 -3.35
CA ILE A 55 11.88 -0.77 -4.71
C ILE A 55 10.71 -0.55 -5.67
N ALA A 56 9.50 -0.98 -5.31
CA ALA A 56 8.29 -0.76 -6.12
C ALA A 56 8.01 0.74 -6.34
N THR A 57 8.08 1.54 -5.27
CA THR A 57 7.92 3.00 -5.34
C THR A 57 8.96 3.63 -6.28
N SER A 58 10.22 3.20 -6.18
CA SER A 58 11.31 3.68 -7.04
C SER A 58 11.13 3.32 -8.51
N ARG A 59 10.44 2.21 -8.80
CA ARG A 59 10.07 1.75 -10.14
C ARG A 59 8.82 2.46 -10.69
N GLY A 60 8.25 3.42 -9.94
CA GLY A 60 7.06 4.17 -10.33
C GLY A 60 5.75 3.47 -10.02
N TRP A 61 5.76 2.40 -9.22
CA TRP A 61 4.53 1.77 -8.78
C TRP A 61 3.85 2.63 -7.72
N PRO A 62 2.55 2.92 -7.87
CA PRO A 62 1.83 3.70 -6.88
C PRO A 62 1.72 2.91 -5.58
N LEU A 63 1.94 3.58 -4.44
CA LEU A 63 1.81 3.01 -3.09
C LEU A 63 0.39 2.45 -2.82
N ASN A 64 -0.57 2.85 -3.66
CA ASN A 64 -2.00 2.73 -3.49
C ASN A 64 -2.66 1.76 -4.50
N SER A 65 -1.92 1.17 -5.45
CA SER A 65 -2.50 0.08 -6.26
C SER A 65 -2.11 -1.27 -5.66
N PRO A 66 -3.07 -2.21 -5.54
CA PRO A 66 -2.73 -3.61 -5.39
C PRO A 66 -1.76 -3.99 -6.51
N LEU A 67 -0.66 -4.65 -6.16
CA LEU A 67 0.01 -5.52 -7.11
C LEU A 67 -1.04 -6.60 -7.39
N GLU A 68 -1.54 -6.69 -8.62
CA GLU A 68 -2.53 -7.68 -9.05
C GLU A 68 -1.93 -9.08 -8.89
N GLU A 69 -2.00 -9.59 -7.67
CA GLU A 69 -1.84 -11.00 -7.37
C GLU A 69 -3.24 -11.58 -7.27
N THR A 70 -3.48 -12.53 -8.17
CA THR A 70 -4.55 -13.52 -8.14
C THR A 70 -5.01 -13.86 -6.71
N PRO A 71 -6.30 -14.07 -6.50
CA PRO A 71 -6.93 -13.94 -5.18
C PRO A 71 -6.46 -15.03 -4.22
N VAL A 72 -5.67 -14.66 -3.21
CA VAL A 72 -5.55 -15.46 -1.99
C VAL A 72 -5.78 -14.57 -0.77
N CYS A 73 -6.97 -14.80 -0.19
CA CYS A 73 -7.49 -14.45 1.13
C CYS A 73 -6.80 -13.36 1.97
N ARG A 74 -7.59 -12.28 2.19
CA ARG A 74 -7.31 -11.12 3.05
C ARG A 74 -7.30 -11.45 4.54
N CYS A 75 -6.29 -10.93 5.25
CA CYS A 75 -6.39 -10.51 6.64
C CYS A 75 -5.55 -9.23 6.87
N GLY A 76 -6.24 -8.09 7.12
CA GLY A 76 -5.84 -6.80 7.75
C GLY A 76 -4.50 -6.12 7.39
N GLN A 77 -4.35 -4.80 7.23
CA GLN A 77 -4.80 -3.69 8.09
C GLN A 77 -4.72 -2.31 7.37
N LYS A 78 -5.50 -1.35 7.93
CA LYS A 78 -5.76 0.09 7.67
C LYS A 78 -4.49 0.98 7.71
N LYS A 79 -4.37 2.28 7.35
CA LYS A 79 -5.03 3.39 6.59
C LYS A 79 -4.07 4.62 6.74
N GLU A 80 -4.05 5.57 5.79
CA GLU A 80 -3.90 7.06 5.92
C GLU A 80 -3.30 7.62 4.61
N GLU A 81 -4.12 8.07 3.65
CA GLU A 81 -4.76 9.40 3.50
C GLU A 81 -3.77 10.53 3.12
N GLN A 82 -3.79 10.92 1.85
CA GLN A 82 -3.45 12.29 1.42
C GLN A 82 -4.23 12.66 0.15
N LYS A 83 -5.00 13.75 0.29
CA LYS A 83 -5.92 14.37 -0.70
C LYS A 83 -5.18 15.29 -1.66
N GLN A 84 -5.59 15.29 -2.92
CA GLN A 84 -5.73 16.47 -3.81
C GLN A 84 -6.54 15.96 -5.02
N GLY A 85 -7.80 16.33 -5.33
CA GLY A 85 -8.42 17.64 -5.38
C GLY A 85 -8.60 18.05 -6.84
N ARG A 86 -9.75 17.76 -7.49
CA ARG A 86 -10.25 18.57 -8.63
C ARG A 86 -11.73 18.30 -8.99
N VAL A 87 -12.54 19.31 -8.67
CA VAL A 87 -13.60 19.96 -9.47
C VAL A 87 -14.75 19.11 -10.05
N THR A 88 -15.91 19.49 -9.54
CA THR A 88 -17.31 19.37 -10.00
C THR A 88 -17.54 19.13 -11.49
N ASN A 89 -18.55 18.32 -11.79
CA ASN A 89 -19.59 18.73 -12.75
C ASN A 89 -20.97 18.26 -12.27
N LEU A 90 -21.85 19.26 -12.16
CA LEU A 90 -23.30 19.17 -12.05
C LEU A 90 -23.90 18.74 -13.39
N THR A 91 -24.96 17.95 -13.34
CA THR A 91 -26.17 17.95 -14.22
C THR A 91 -27.00 16.75 -13.77
N ASP A 92 -28.10 16.91 -13.04
CA ASP A 92 -29.42 17.48 -13.38
C ASP A 92 -30.43 16.39 -13.77
N THR A 93 -31.58 16.48 -13.09
CA THR A 93 -32.89 15.87 -13.36
C THR A 93 -33.07 14.35 -13.26
N GLY A 94 -33.90 13.93 -12.29
CA GLY A 94 -34.54 12.61 -12.35
C GLY A 94 -35.15 12.08 -11.05
N ASP A 95 -36.30 12.65 -10.66
CA ASP A 95 -37.35 12.04 -9.82
C ASP A 95 -37.05 11.71 -8.33
N GLN A 96 -37.67 12.49 -7.45
CA GLN A 96 -37.72 12.26 -6.01
C GLN A 96 -38.81 11.22 -5.69
N ARG A 97 -38.42 10.08 -5.12
CA ARG A 97 -39.31 9.27 -4.28
C ARG A 97 -38.59 8.86 -3.00
N PHE A 98 -38.66 9.74 -2.00
CA PHE A 98 -38.20 9.44 -0.65
C PHE A 98 -39.21 8.52 0.05
N VAL A 99 -38.88 7.22 0.13
CA VAL A 99 -39.44 6.33 1.14
C VAL A 99 -38.52 6.37 2.36
N HIS A 100 -38.93 7.07 3.41
CA HIS A 100 -38.26 7.00 4.71
C HIS A 100 -38.66 5.67 5.36
N THR A 101 -37.75 4.69 5.34
CA THR A 101 -37.88 3.41 6.06
C THR A 101 -37.02 3.43 7.31
N ASN A 102 -37.58 3.05 8.46
CA ASN A 102 -36.81 2.65 9.64
C ASN A 102 -36.57 1.11 9.64
N ASP A 103 -35.53 0.71 10.39
CA ASP A 103 -34.77 -0.56 10.37
C ASP A 103 -35.53 -1.90 10.63
N ILE A 104 -36.86 -1.91 10.69
CA ILE A 104 -37.66 -3.17 10.88
C ILE A 104 -38.75 -3.33 9.80
N GLY A 105 -38.88 -2.39 8.86
CA GLY A 105 -39.85 -2.53 7.77
C GLY A 105 -41.33 -2.45 8.20
N ILE A 106 -41.64 -1.86 9.36
CA ILE A 106 -43.02 -1.71 9.85
C ILE A 106 -43.48 -0.24 9.78
N PRO A 107 -44.59 0.07 9.06
CA PRO A 107 -45.16 1.41 9.03
C PRO A 107 -45.96 1.74 10.31
N PHE A 108 -45.65 2.86 10.95
CA PHE A 108 -46.36 3.32 12.16
C PHE A 108 -47.65 4.06 11.79
N ARG A 109 -48.82 3.54 12.18
CA ARG A 109 -50.08 4.30 12.23
C ARG A 109 -50.11 5.12 13.51
N HIS A 110 -50.22 6.43 13.40
CA HIS A 110 -50.66 7.28 14.51
C HIS A 110 -52.13 6.99 14.80
N ARG A 111 -52.45 6.57 16.02
CA ARG A 111 -53.83 6.54 16.54
C ARG A 111 -53.85 7.43 17.79
N GLN A 112 -54.82 8.35 17.77
CA GLN A 112 -55.09 9.42 18.73
C GLN A 112 -55.26 8.92 20.16
#